data_AF-A0A151AT93-F1
#
_entry.id   AF-A0A151AT93-F1
#
_cell.length_a   1.000
_cell.length_b   1.000
_cell.length_c   1.000
_cell.angle_alpha   90.00
_cell.angle_beta   90.00
_cell.angle_gamma   90.00
#
_symmetry.space_group_name_H-M   'P 1'
#
loop_
_entity.id
_entity.type
_entity.pdbx_description
1 polymer ?
#
loop_
_entity_poly.entity_id
_entity_poly.type
_entity_poly.pdbx_seq_one_letter_code
_entity_poly.pdbx_strand_id
1 'polypeptide(L)' 'MRTVDYDQYMEQLRKKSLHLYTRWAAGQKDNALLSRKSRDLEEDKVLFLLDWKRWQEALTSGRIEKIGPRRYRWNG' A
#
# COMPACT_ATOMS: atom_id res chain seq x y z
N MET A 1 -26.33 -2.96 -26.05
CA MET A 1 -26.06 -3.35 -24.64
C MET A 1 -25.16 -4.57 -24.66
N ARG A 2 -23.93 -4.50 -24.15
CA ARG A 2 -23.05 -5.68 -24.05
C ARG A 2 -23.48 -6.47 -22.81
N THR A 3 -24.18 -7.58 -23.02
CA THR A 3 -24.43 -8.59 -21.99
C THR A 3 -23.10 -9.20 -21.59
N VAL A 4 -22.63 -8.90 -20.38
CA VAL A 4 -21.44 -9.53 -19.81
C VAL A 4 -21.91 -10.83 -19.17
N ASP A 5 -21.46 -11.95 -19.71
CA ASP A 5 -21.66 -13.27 -19.13
C ASP A 5 -20.93 -13.33 -17.78
N TYR A 6 -21.71 -13.44 -16.71
CA TYR A 6 -21.22 -13.41 -15.34
C TYR A 6 -20.34 -14.62 -15.03
N ASP A 7 -20.65 -15.78 -15.61
CA ASP A 7 -19.89 -17.01 -15.37
C ASP A 7 -18.50 -16.89 -16.02
N GLN A 8 -18.46 -16.34 -17.24
CA GLN A 8 -17.20 -16.06 -17.92
C GLN A 8 -16.34 -15.04 -17.15
N TYR A 9 -16.97 -14.01 -16.57
CA TYR A 9 -16.28 -13.03 -15.72
C TYR A 9 -15.70 -13.69 -14.46
N MET A 10 -16.48 -14.55 -13.79
CA MET A 10 -16.04 -15.25 -12.59
C MET A 10 -14.92 -16.25 -12.87
N GLU A 11 -14.92 -16.93 -14.00
CA GLU A 11 -13.79 -17.78 -14.41
C GLU A 11 -12.51 -16.98 -14.64
N GLN A 12 -12.60 -15.83 -15.31
CA GLN A 12 -11.45 -14.94 -15.51
C GLN A 12 -10.93 -14.40 -14.17
N LEU A 13 -11.81 -14.09 -13.23
CA LEU A 13 -11.45 -13.65 -11.89
C LEU A 13 -10.68 -14.75 -11.14
N ARG A 14 -11.16 -16.00 -11.18
CA ARG A 14 -10.51 -17.16 -10.54
C ARG A 14 -9.12 -17.44 -11.12
N LYS A 15 -8.96 -17.36 -12.44
CA LYS A 15 -7.65 -17.51 -13.10
C LYS A 15 -6.67 -16.42 -12.67
N LYS A 16 -7.12 -15.17 -12.59
CA LYS A 16 -6.31 -14.04 -12.12
C LYS A 16 -5.93 -14.18 -10.65
N SER A 17 -6.86 -14.56 -9.78
CA SER A 17 -6.58 -14.74 -8.35
C SER A 17 -5.62 -15.91 -8.09
N LEU A 18 -5.77 -17.01 -8.83
CA LEU A 18 -4.86 -18.15 -8.76
C LEU A 18 -3.44 -17.73 -9.17
N HIS A 19 -3.30 -17.02 -10.29
CA HIS A 19 -2.00 -16.55 -10.76
C HIS A 19 -1.29 -15.61 -9.75
N LEU A 20 -2.05 -14.71 -9.11
CA LEU A 20 -1.52 -13.86 -8.05
C LEU A 20 -1.07 -14.66 -6.84
N TYR A 21 -1.86 -15.65 -6.41
CA TYR A 21 -1.51 -16.53 -5.31
C TYR A 21 -0.27 -17.38 -5.61
N THR A 22 -0.19 -17.99 -6.79
CA THR A 22 0.97 -18.79 -7.21
C THR A 22 2.24 -17.95 -7.27
N ARG A 23 2.15 -16.70 -7.76
CA ARG A 23 3.28 -15.77 -7.80
C ARG A 23 3.71 -15.32 -6.41
N TRP A 24 2.77 -15.08 -5.50
CA TRP A 24 3.06 -14.76 -4.10
C TRP A 24 3.70 -15.94 -3.35
N ALA A 25 3.16 -17.15 -3.54
CA ALA A 25 3.69 -18.39 -2.95
C ALA A 25 5.07 -18.77 -3.52
N ALA A 26 5.32 -18.53 -4.81
CA ALA A 26 6.64 -18.73 -5.42
C ALA A 26 7.66 -17.68 -4.93
N GLY A 27 7.23 -16.43 -4.78
CA GLY A 27 8.06 -15.35 -4.21
C GLY A 27 8.46 -15.56 -2.75
N GLN A 28 7.81 -16.46 -2.01
CA GLN A 28 8.26 -16.83 -0.65
C GLN A 28 9.54 -17.68 -0.64
N LYS A 29 9.84 -18.42 -1.72
CA LYS A 29 11.06 -19.25 -1.76
C LYS A 29 12.31 -18.51 -2.23
N ASP A 30 12.15 -17.46 -3.06
CA ASP A 30 13.29 -16.83 -3.75
C ASP A 30 13.57 -15.37 -3.34
N ASN A 31 12.81 -14.78 -2.39
CA ASN A 31 13.05 -13.42 -1.92
C ASN A 31 14.14 -13.33 -0.83
N ALA A 32 15.21 -14.09 -0.97
CA ALA A 32 16.48 -13.86 -0.27
C ALA A 32 17.30 -12.69 -0.89
N LEU A 33 16.75 -11.95 -1.87
CA LEU A 33 17.49 -10.98 -2.69
C LEU A 33 16.94 -9.55 -2.69
N LEU A 34 16.22 -9.14 -1.64
CA LEU A 34 16.26 -7.75 -1.21
C LEU A 34 16.89 -7.72 0.17
N SER A 35 18.22 -7.61 0.20
CA SER A 35 18.95 -7.09 1.35
C SER A 35 18.54 -5.62 1.57
N ARG A 36 17.29 -5.41 1.98
CA ARG A 36 16.99 -4.32 2.91
C ARG A 36 17.48 -4.87 4.23
N LYS A 37 18.66 -4.43 4.67
CA LYS A 37 19.05 -4.45 6.08
C LYS A 37 17.76 -4.29 6.88
N SER A 38 17.37 -5.33 7.62
CA SER A 38 16.19 -5.25 8.48
C SER A 38 16.42 -4.01 9.34
N ARG A 39 15.66 -2.94 9.10
CA ARG A 39 15.76 -1.76 9.96
C ARG A 39 15.50 -2.25 11.37
N ASP A 40 16.29 -1.75 12.31
CA ASP A 40 16.04 -2.05 13.71
C ASP A 40 14.59 -1.66 14.00
N LEU A 41 13.84 -2.55 14.68
CA LEU A 41 12.44 -2.32 14.97
C LEU A 41 12.25 -1.02 15.77
N GLU A 42 13.25 -0.64 16.58
CA GLU A 42 13.26 0.64 17.28
C GLU A 42 13.47 1.82 16.33
N GLU A 43 14.35 1.69 15.33
CA GLU A 43 14.58 2.72 14.32
C GLU A 43 13.30 2.98 13.51
N ASP A 44 12.57 1.93 13.12
CA ASP A 44 11.31 2.08 12.38
C ASP A 44 10.22 2.77 13.22
N LYS A 45 10.13 2.47 14.53
CA LYS A 45 9.21 3.17 15.43
C LYS A 45 9.56 4.65 15.54
N VAL A 46 10.85 4.99 15.68
CA VAL A 46 11.32 6.37 15.79
C VAL A 46 11.03 7.14 14.50
N LEU A 47 11.31 6.55 13.34
CA LEU A 47 11.02 7.16 12.03
C LEU A 47 9.52 7.40 11.85
N PHE A 48 8.67 6.44 12.22
CA PHE A 48 7.22 6.60 12.18
C PHE A 48 6.74 7.77 13.05
N LEU A 49 7.26 7.88 14.27
CA LEU A 49 6.90 8.97 15.18
C LEU A 49 7.35 10.35 14.65
N LEU A 50 8.53 10.42 14.03
CA LEU A 50 9.05 11.64 13.40
C LEU A 50 8.19 12.06 12.21
N ASP A 51 7.83 11.13 11.33
CA ASP A 51 6.98 11.41 10.18
C ASP A 51 5.59 11.83 10.63
N TRP A 52 5.02 11.19 11.66
CA TRP A 52 3.75 11.60 12.24
C TRP A 52 3.80 13.04 12.78
N LYS A 53 4.85 13.41 13.52
CA LYS A 53 5.03 14.79 14.02
C LYS A 53 5.12 15.81 12.89
N ARG A 54 5.94 15.54 11.88
CA ARG A 54 6.07 16.41 10.69
C ARG A 54 4.73 16.60 9.99
N TRP A 55 3.93 15.53 9.92
CA TRP A 55 2.64 15.58 9.28
C TRP A 55 1.60 16.36 10.10
N GLN A 56 1.64 16.27 11.43
CA GLN A 56 0.85 17.13 12.32
C GLN A 56 1.23 18.61 12.16
N GLU A 57 2.53 18.93 12.15
CA GLU A 57 3.00 20.30 11.94
C GLU A 57 2.58 20.86 10.57
N ALA A 58 2.61 20.02 9.54
CA ALA A 58 2.15 20.39 8.20
C ALA A 58 0.64 20.66 8.15
N LEU A 59 -0.16 19.91 8.92
CA LEU A 59 -1.59 20.17 9.09
C LEU A 59 -1.85 21.48 9.85
N THR A 60 -1.13 21.73 10.94
CA THR A 60 -1.33 22.95 11.75
C THR A 60 -0.83 24.21 11.03
N SER A 61 0.21 24.09 10.21
CA SER A 61 0.75 25.20 9.42
C SER A 61 -0.02 25.49 8.13
N GLY A 62 -1.01 24.66 7.77
CA GLY A 62 -1.79 24.80 6.54
C GLY A 62 -1.06 24.35 5.26
N ARG A 63 0.16 23.79 5.38
CA ARG A 63 0.86 23.14 4.25
C ARG A 63 0.13 21.87 3.79
N ILE A 64 -0.58 21.21 4.70
CA ILE A 64 -1.51 20.13 4.39
C ILE A 64 -2.91 20.53 4.83
N GLU A 65 -3.88 20.38 3.93
CA GLU A 65 -5.29 20.59 4.22
C GLU A 65 -6.05 19.26 4.20
N LYS A 66 -6.91 19.05 5.19
CA LYS A 66 -7.80 17.88 5.23
C LYS A 66 -9.06 18.17 4.43
N ILE A 67 -9.18 17.55 3.25
CA ILE A 67 -10.33 17.72 2.35
C ILE A 67 -11.49 16.80 2.74
N GLY A 68 -11.20 15.65 3.38
CA GLY A 68 -12.24 14.68 3.74
C GLY A 68 -11.72 13.49 4.54
N PRO A 69 -12.54 12.45 4.72
CA PRO A 69 -12.13 11.23 5.40
C PRO A 69 -10.96 10.59 4.65
N ARG A 70 -9.78 10.54 5.28
CA ARG A 70 -8.53 10.03 4.70
C ARG A 70 -8.06 10.77 3.42
N ARG A 71 -8.55 11.98 3.16
CA ARG A 71 -8.17 12.80 2.00
C ARG A 71 -7.47 14.07 2.45
N TYR A 72 -6.24 14.24 1.99
CA TYR A 72 -5.36 15.34 2.34
C TYR A 72 -4.81 15.99 1.08
N ARG A 73 -4.72 17.32 1.07
CA ARG A 73 -4.11 18.13 0.00
C ARG A 73 -2.78 18.64 0.49
N TRP A 74 -1.75 18.57 -0.34
CA TRP A 74 -0.53 19.32 -0.11
C TRP A 74 -0.66 20.68 -0.81
N ASN A 75 -0.43 21.76 -0.05
CA ASN A 75 -0.55 23.16 -0.46
C ASN A 75 0.78 23.92 -0.41
N GLY A 76 1.86 23.24 -0.01
CA GLY A 76 3.20 23.81 0.11
C GLY A 76 3.99 23.82 -1.19
#